data_AF-W2EJP7-F1
#
_entry.id   AF-W2EJP7-F1
#
_cell.length_a   1.000
_cell.length_b   1.000
_cell.length_c   1.000
_cell.angle_alpha   90.00
_cell.angle_beta   90.00
_cell.angle_gamma   90.00
#
_symmetry.space_group_name_H-M   'P 1'
#
loop_
_entity.id
_entity.type
_entity.pdbx_description
1 polymer ?
#
loop_
_entity_poly.entity_id
_entity_poly.type
_entity_poly.pdbx_seq_one_letter_code
_entity_poly.pdbx_strand_id
1 'polypeptide(L)'
;MRRILLGSLLAGAALLAPLALGTAGASATAPRAGLVAMAYAAWAPNTSYAVGARVTYSGKDYEAIQAHTSLVGWEPPNVPALWKPLSGTSTPTPTPTVSPTRTPTPTPTPTVSPTRTPTPTPTPTVTPTGPGGGKKVVGYFTNWGVYGRQYFVKNLVTSGSAAKLTHIIYAFGNVTNGRCVLSDTYADYDMAYTTANSVDGKADTWDAGVLRGNFGQLRKLKALYPKIKVLFSFGGWTYSGGFTQAAANPTAFADSCYNVVEDPRWADVFDGIDIDWEYPNACGLSCDSSGTAAYGNLMRALRARFGQNYLITSAITADGTGGGKIDVGGYDTAAQYVDWY
;
A
#
# COMPACT_ATOMS: atom_id res chain seq x y z
N MET A 1 5.11 -16.88 57.22
CA MET A 1 4.01 -16.42 58.10
C MET A 1 3.33 -15.21 57.46
N ARG A 2 1.98 -15.19 57.44
CA ARG A 2 1.01 -14.09 57.20
C ARG A 2 1.07 -13.38 55.82
N ARG A 3 0.12 -13.53 54.88
CA ARG A 3 -1.35 -13.20 54.82
C ARG A 3 -1.69 -11.70 55.00
N ILE A 4 -2.03 -11.08 53.85
CA ILE A 4 -3.26 -10.34 53.47
C ILE A 4 -3.95 -9.49 54.55
N LEU A 5 -4.27 -8.22 54.21
CA LEU A 5 -5.55 -7.60 54.57
C LEU A 5 -5.96 -6.49 53.59
N LEU A 6 -7.18 -6.67 53.06
CA LEU A 6 -8.03 -5.69 52.37
C LEU A 6 -8.53 -4.63 53.35
N GLY A 7 -8.88 -3.45 52.81
CA GLY A 7 -9.44 -2.30 53.53
C GLY A 7 -10.90 -2.44 53.96
N SER A 8 -11.45 -1.32 54.48
CA SER A 8 -12.86 -0.86 54.42
C SER A 8 -13.12 0.27 55.45
N LEU A 9 -14.24 0.98 55.24
CA LEU A 9 -15.01 1.92 56.08
C LEU A 9 -14.73 3.42 55.94
N LEU A 10 -15.71 4.34 56.10
CA LEU A 10 -17.16 4.45 55.81
C LEU A 10 -17.64 5.78 56.48
N ALA A 11 -18.61 6.46 55.85
CA ALA A 11 -19.63 7.39 56.40
C ALA A 11 -19.14 8.72 57.06
N GLY A 12 -19.87 9.84 57.14
CA GLY A 12 -21.27 10.28 56.87
C GLY A 12 -21.40 11.68 57.53
N ALA A 13 -22.14 12.68 57.04
CA ALA A 13 -23.53 13.07 57.39
C ALA A 13 -23.64 14.60 57.09
N ALA A 14 -24.60 15.15 56.33
CA ALA A 14 -26.04 15.43 56.55
C ALA A 14 -26.36 16.82 57.16
N LEU A 15 -27.55 17.36 56.79
CA LEU A 15 -28.35 18.54 57.23
C LEU A 15 -28.48 19.65 56.16
N LEU A 16 -29.61 20.35 55.91
CA LEU A 16 -31.08 20.23 56.09
C LEU A 16 -31.69 21.50 55.40
N ALA A 17 -32.87 21.40 54.76
CA ALA A 17 -33.62 22.48 54.05
C ALA A 17 -34.49 23.33 55.02
N PRO A 18 -35.52 24.17 54.65
CA PRO A 18 -36.11 24.59 53.34
C PRO A 18 -36.61 26.07 53.25
N LEU A 19 -37.27 26.51 52.15
CA LEU A 19 -38.51 27.36 52.16
C LEU A 19 -39.12 27.55 50.75
N ALA A 20 -40.46 27.56 50.70
CA ALA A 20 -41.38 27.51 49.54
C ALA A 20 -41.69 28.91 48.93
N LEU A 21 -42.49 29.18 47.88
CA LEU A 21 -43.79 28.66 47.41
C LEU A 21 -44.09 29.29 46.01
N GLY A 22 -44.86 28.64 45.13
CA GLY A 22 -45.43 29.31 43.94
C GLY A 22 -45.96 28.35 42.87
N THR A 23 -47.27 28.14 42.83
CA THR A 23 -48.02 27.35 41.84
C THR A 23 -48.67 28.24 40.78
N ALA A 24 -48.61 27.83 39.50
CA ALA A 24 -49.62 28.15 38.48
C ALA A 24 -49.49 27.15 37.32
N GLY A 25 -50.57 26.46 37.01
CA GLY A 25 -50.62 25.45 35.95
C GLY A 25 -50.76 26.06 34.56
N ALA A 26 -50.21 25.35 33.57
CA ALA A 26 -50.70 25.35 32.20
C ALA A 26 -50.27 24.03 31.57
N SER A 27 -51.26 23.16 31.30
CA SER A 27 -51.10 22.02 30.40
C SER A 27 -50.82 22.55 29.00
N ALA A 28 -49.55 22.53 28.59
CA ALA A 28 -49.13 22.73 27.22
C ALA A 28 -48.49 21.44 26.73
N THR A 29 -49.08 20.89 25.68
CA THR A 29 -48.66 19.70 24.95
C THR A 29 -47.14 19.63 24.78
N ALA A 30 -46.52 18.57 25.30
CA ALA A 30 -45.12 18.27 24.99
C ALA A 30 -44.97 18.10 23.46
N PRO A 31 -44.04 18.81 22.79
CA PRO A 31 -43.69 18.44 21.43
C PRO A 31 -43.13 17.02 21.49
N ARG A 32 -43.61 16.12 20.63
CA ARG A 32 -42.95 14.83 20.40
C ARG A 32 -41.47 15.13 20.17
N ALA A 33 -40.60 14.58 21.01
CA ALA A 33 -39.19 14.50 20.69
C ALA A 33 -39.07 13.78 19.35
N GLY A 34 -38.84 14.54 18.28
CA GLY A 34 -38.45 13.96 17.01
C GLY A 34 -37.19 13.17 17.27
N LEU A 35 -37.19 11.89 16.94
CA LEU A 35 -35.96 11.12 16.84
C LEU A 35 -35.06 11.86 15.83
N VAL A 36 -34.06 12.58 16.34
CA VAL A 36 -32.98 13.07 15.51
C VAL A 36 -32.15 11.85 15.16
N ALA A 37 -32.43 11.26 13.98
CA ALA A 37 -31.56 10.24 13.42
C ALA A 37 -30.22 10.90 13.12
N MET A 38 -29.20 10.61 13.94
CA MET A 38 -27.83 11.04 13.70
C MET A 38 -27.34 10.39 12.39
N ALA A 39 -27.20 11.19 11.33
CA ALA A 39 -26.62 10.74 10.07
C ALA A 39 -25.10 10.52 10.23
N TYR A 40 -24.56 9.46 9.63
CA TYR A 40 -23.12 9.17 9.69
C TYR A 40 -22.31 10.17 8.84
N ALA A 41 -21.04 10.36 9.19
CA ALA A 41 -20.13 11.20 8.39
C ALA A 41 -19.92 10.59 7.00
N ALA A 42 -19.73 11.45 5.98
CA ALA A 42 -19.39 10.96 4.64
C ALA A 42 -18.03 10.26 4.64
N TRP A 43 -17.92 9.16 3.90
CA TRP A 43 -16.63 8.53 3.65
C TRP A 43 -15.70 9.50 2.92
N ALA A 44 -14.43 9.50 3.29
CA ALA A 44 -13.39 10.28 2.65
C ALA A 44 -12.13 9.42 2.44
N PRO A 45 -11.36 9.65 1.37
CA PRO A 45 -10.06 9.01 1.19
C PRO A 45 -9.04 9.56 2.20
N ASN A 46 -7.94 8.84 2.41
CA ASN A 46 -6.83 9.19 3.31
C ASN A 46 -7.27 9.44 4.77
N THR A 47 -8.37 8.83 5.18
CA THR A 47 -8.97 9.03 6.51
C THR A 47 -8.81 7.76 7.33
N SER A 48 -8.33 7.91 8.57
CA SER A 48 -8.20 6.79 9.50
C SER A 48 -9.56 6.41 10.08
N TYR A 49 -9.94 5.15 9.92
CA TYR A 49 -11.16 4.55 10.45
C TYR A 49 -10.80 3.41 11.40
N ALA A 50 -11.36 3.46 12.61
CA ALA A 50 -11.30 2.35 13.56
C ALA A 50 -12.33 1.27 13.18
N VAL A 51 -12.15 0.04 13.69
CA VAL A 51 -13.18 -1.00 13.61
C VAL A 51 -14.48 -0.48 14.24
N GLY A 52 -15.60 -0.68 13.56
CA GLY A 52 -16.92 -0.21 13.97
C GLY A 52 -17.24 1.24 13.58
N ALA A 53 -16.30 1.98 13.00
CA ALA A 53 -16.58 3.32 12.47
C ALA A 53 -17.63 3.25 11.36
N ARG A 54 -18.61 4.17 11.37
CA ARG A 54 -19.71 4.19 10.41
C ARG A 54 -19.66 5.42 9.53
N VAL A 55 -19.85 5.21 8.23
CA VAL A 55 -19.81 6.26 7.21
C VAL A 55 -20.95 6.12 6.22
N THR A 56 -21.29 7.20 5.52
CA THR A 56 -22.17 7.17 4.37
C THR A 56 -21.38 7.39 3.07
N TYR A 57 -21.66 6.60 2.03
CA TYR A 57 -21.07 6.75 0.70
C TYR A 57 -22.12 6.45 -0.38
N SER A 58 -22.32 7.38 -1.31
CA SER A 58 -23.34 7.29 -2.36
C SER A 58 -24.75 6.95 -1.83
N GLY A 59 -25.13 7.51 -0.67
CA GLY A 59 -26.44 7.33 -0.06
C GLY A 59 -26.67 5.96 0.61
N LYS A 60 -25.61 5.17 0.82
CA LYS A 60 -25.63 3.92 1.56
C LYS A 60 -24.69 4.00 2.76
N ASP A 61 -25.08 3.35 3.84
CA ASP A 61 -24.30 3.35 5.08
C ASP A 61 -23.45 2.09 5.19
N TYR A 62 -22.25 2.24 5.75
CA TYR A 62 -21.26 1.18 5.89
C TYR A 62 -20.58 1.25 7.24
N GLU A 63 -20.17 0.09 7.76
CA GLU A 63 -19.39 -0.06 8.98
C GLU A 63 -18.01 -0.63 8.65
N ALA A 64 -16.95 0.01 9.14
CA ALA A 64 -15.59 -0.49 8.99
C ALA A 64 -15.41 -1.78 9.81
N ILE A 65 -15.00 -2.87 9.18
CA ILE A 65 -14.78 -4.16 9.85
C ILE A 65 -13.31 -4.41 10.22
N GLN A 66 -12.39 -3.59 9.68
CA GLN A 66 -10.97 -3.58 10.01
C GLN A 66 -10.50 -2.13 10.19
N ALA A 67 -9.59 -1.89 11.14
CA ALA A 67 -9.00 -0.58 11.31
C ALA A 67 -8.03 -0.31 10.16
N HIS A 68 -8.17 0.84 9.50
CA HIS A 68 -7.37 1.18 8.33
C HIS A 68 -7.32 2.70 8.11
N THR A 69 -6.42 3.14 7.23
CA THR A 69 -6.51 4.47 6.60
C THR A 69 -7.00 4.27 5.18
N SER A 70 -8.14 4.87 4.82
CA SER A 70 -8.73 4.72 3.49
C SER A 70 -7.82 5.28 2.40
N LEU A 71 -7.89 4.73 1.19
CA LEU A 71 -7.25 5.27 0.00
C LEU A 71 -8.31 5.60 -1.06
N VAL A 72 -7.95 6.41 -2.05
CA VAL A 72 -8.78 6.58 -3.25
C VAL A 72 -8.91 5.22 -3.94
N GLY A 73 -10.12 4.82 -4.34
CA GLY A 73 -10.41 3.47 -4.84
C GLY A 73 -10.81 2.47 -3.77
N TRP A 74 -10.71 2.82 -2.48
CA TRP A 74 -11.19 2.01 -1.34
C TRP A 74 -12.54 2.52 -0.82
N GLU A 75 -13.39 3.01 -1.73
CA GLU A 75 -14.75 3.38 -1.39
C GLU A 75 -15.50 2.14 -0.85
N PRO A 76 -16.41 2.31 0.12
CA PRO A 76 -17.05 1.18 0.80
C PRO A 76 -17.62 0.05 -0.08
N PRO A 77 -18.28 0.31 -1.24
CA PRO A 77 -18.76 -0.77 -2.10
C PRO A 77 -17.65 -1.57 -2.82
N ASN A 78 -16.46 -0.99 -2.99
CA ASN A 78 -15.37 -1.56 -3.79
C ASN A 78 -14.51 -2.55 -2.97
N VAL A 79 -14.49 -2.39 -1.65
CA VAL A 79 -13.61 -3.13 -0.72
C VAL A 79 -14.39 -3.77 0.42
N PRO A 80 -15.20 -4.83 0.16
CA PRO A 80 -16.03 -5.50 1.16
C PRO A 80 -15.22 -6.19 2.29
N ALA A 81 -13.89 -6.30 2.13
CA ALA A 81 -12.99 -6.76 3.18
C ALA A 81 -12.75 -5.71 4.28
N LEU A 82 -12.98 -4.42 3.99
CA LEU A 82 -12.82 -3.32 4.93
C LEU A 82 -14.15 -2.74 5.40
N TRP A 83 -15.21 -2.87 4.59
CA TRP A 83 -16.52 -2.28 4.86
C TRP A 83 -17.67 -3.29 4.76
N LYS A 84 -18.55 -3.25 5.75
CA LYS A 84 -19.81 -4.01 5.79
C LYS A 84 -20.98 -3.06 5.52
N PRO A 85 -21.86 -3.33 4.54
CA PRO A 85 -23.05 -2.51 4.32
C PRO A 85 -24.02 -2.62 5.50
N LEU A 86 -24.61 -1.48 5.89
CA LEU A 86 -25.67 -1.40 6.89
C LEU A 86 -27.02 -1.27 6.17
N SER A 87 -27.98 -2.11 6.54
CA SER A 87 -29.32 -2.09 5.96
C SER A 87 -30.12 -0.91 6.56
N GLY A 88 -30.13 0.23 5.88
CA GLY A 88 -30.94 1.39 6.21
C GLY A 88 -30.75 2.53 5.21
N THR A 89 -31.84 3.05 4.66
CA THR A 89 -31.83 4.19 3.73
C THR A 89 -31.88 5.50 4.51
N SER A 90 -30.92 6.40 4.30
CA SER A 90 -31.09 7.82 4.63
C SER A 90 -30.45 8.74 3.59
N THR A 91 -31.14 9.85 3.32
CA THR A 91 -30.93 10.80 2.22
C THR A 91 -29.80 11.81 2.53
N PRO A 92 -28.95 12.21 1.56
CA PRO A 92 -27.85 13.15 1.81
C PRO A 92 -28.31 14.61 2.00
N THR A 93 -27.62 15.35 2.88
CA THR A 93 -27.71 16.83 3.08
C THR A 93 -26.27 17.40 3.10
N PRO A 94 -26.00 18.61 2.58
CA PRO A 94 -24.63 19.03 2.21
C PRO A 94 -23.70 19.42 3.37
N THR A 95 -22.40 19.29 3.07
CA THR A 95 -21.17 19.49 3.87
C THR A 95 -21.03 20.86 4.55
N PRO A 96 -20.54 20.95 5.81
CA PRO A 96 -20.03 22.20 6.36
C PRO A 96 -18.60 22.49 5.86
N THR A 97 -18.42 23.67 5.26
CA THR A 97 -17.13 24.23 4.84
C THR A 97 -16.21 24.45 6.04
N VAL A 98 -15.02 23.84 6.02
CA VAL A 98 -13.95 24.13 7.00
C VAL A 98 -13.10 25.28 6.47
N SER A 99 -12.90 26.31 7.30
CA SER A 99 -12.10 27.51 7.02
C SER A 99 -10.59 27.19 7.05
N PRO A 100 -9.75 27.74 6.14
CA PRO A 100 -8.33 27.44 6.10
C PRO A 100 -7.57 28.07 7.28
N THR A 101 -6.78 27.25 7.98
CA THR A 101 -5.86 27.70 9.04
C THR A 101 -4.58 28.28 8.41
N ARG A 102 -4.07 29.33 9.05
CA ARG A 102 -3.06 30.30 8.55
C ARG A 102 -1.75 29.69 8.05
N THR A 103 -1.27 30.25 6.94
CA THR A 103 0.07 30.09 6.34
C THR A 103 1.19 30.57 7.29
N PRO A 104 2.26 29.78 7.53
CA PRO A 104 3.47 30.32 8.14
C PRO A 104 4.31 31.10 7.12
N THR A 105 4.78 32.27 7.55
CA THR A 105 5.68 33.20 6.84
C THR A 105 7.01 32.53 6.45
N PRO A 106 7.54 32.76 5.23
CA PRO A 106 8.85 32.23 4.84
C PRO A 106 9.99 32.93 5.59
N THR A 107 10.86 32.14 6.23
CA THR A 107 12.17 32.56 6.75
C THR A 107 13.17 32.64 5.58
N PRO A 108 14.06 33.66 5.51
CA PRO A 108 14.99 33.82 4.39
C PRO A 108 15.96 32.62 4.25
N THR A 109 16.11 32.17 3.01
CA THR A 109 17.02 31.12 2.57
C THR A 109 18.50 31.55 2.76
N PRO A 110 19.38 30.73 3.35
CA PRO A 110 20.81 31.02 3.33
C PRO A 110 21.38 30.86 1.91
N THR A 111 22.16 31.85 1.48
CA THR A 111 22.91 31.85 0.22
C THR A 111 23.91 30.69 0.21
N VAL A 112 23.71 29.71 -0.67
CA VAL A 112 24.65 28.60 -0.88
C VAL A 112 25.75 29.06 -1.84
N SER A 113 27.00 28.94 -1.41
CA SER A 113 28.20 29.16 -2.21
C SER A 113 28.26 28.17 -3.39
N PRO A 114 28.76 28.56 -4.59
CA PRO A 114 28.76 27.69 -5.76
C PRO A 114 29.57 26.42 -5.51
N THR A 115 28.86 25.28 -5.49
CA THR A 115 29.48 23.95 -5.43
C THR A 115 30.07 23.64 -6.80
N ARG A 116 31.35 23.22 -6.82
CA ARG A 116 32.07 22.86 -8.04
C ARG A 116 31.31 21.77 -8.80
N THR A 117 31.10 21.99 -10.09
CA THR A 117 30.59 21.00 -11.04
C THR A 117 31.47 19.74 -10.98
N PRO A 118 30.93 18.56 -10.62
CA PRO A 118 31.71 17.33 -10.76
C PRO A 118 31.98 17.07 -12.24
N THR A 119 33.24 16.79 -12.56
CA THR A 119 33.69 16.29 -13.86
C THR A 119 32.87 15.06 -14.25
N PRO A 120 32.33 14.97 -15.48
CA PRO A 120 31.60 13.79 -15.93
C PRO A 120 32.50 12.56 -15.79
N THR A 121 32.12 11.65 -14.90
CA THR A 121 32.71 10.31 -14.83
C THR A 121 32.35 9.58 -16.12
N PRO A 122 33.31 8.94 -16.82
CA PRO A 122 33.02 8.21 -18.05
C PRO A 122 31.92 7.18 -17.80
N THR A 123 30.89 7.20 -18.65
CA THR A 123 29.82 6.20 -18.67
C THR A 123 30.47 4.84 -18.90
N PRO A 124 30.34 3.86 -17.97
CA PRO A 124 30.84 2.52 -18.22
C PRO A 124 30.06 1.93 -19.39
N THR A 125 30.78 1.52 -20.43
CA THR A 125 30.24 0.67 -21.50
C THR A 125 29.82 -0.66 -20.87
N VAL A 126 28.51 -0.83 -20.65
CA VAL A 126 27.94 -2.06 -20.12
C VAL A 126 28.00 -3.13 -21.21
N THR A 127 28.82 -4.16 -21.00
CA THR A 127 28.67 -5.41 -21.74
C THR A 127 27.49 -6.17 -21.09
N PRO A 128 26.37 -6.40 -21.78
CA PRO A 128 25.26 -7.14 -21.21
C PRO A 128 25.71 -8.58 -20.93
N THR A 129 25.89 -8.92 -19.66
CA THR A 129 25.97 -10.31 -19.24
C THR A 129 24.54 -10.81 -19.21
N GLY A 130 24.06 -11.36 -20.34
CA GLY A 130 22.69 -11.83 -20.44
C GLY A 130 22.36 -12.85 -19.33
N PRO A 131 21.12 -12.88 -18.81
CA PRO A 131 20.70 -13.92 -17.87
C PRO A 131 20.87 -15.28 -18.54
N GLY A 132 21.46 -16.25 -17.82
CA GLY A 132 21.69 -17.62 -18.33
C GLY A 132 20.53 -18.14 -19.17
N GLY A 133 20.84 -18.56 -20.39
CA GLY A 133 19.93 -18.77 -21.53
C GLY A 133 18.92 -19.92 -21.42
N GLY A 134 18.12 -19.98 -20.35
CA GLY A 134 16.99 -20.88 -20.18
C GLY A 134 15.63 -20.18 -20.36
N LYS A 135 14.60 -20.95 -20.72
CA LYS A 135 13.21 -20.47 -20.71
C LYS A 135 12.81 -20.02 -19.30
N LYS A 136 12.11 -18.89 -19.20
CA LYS A 136 11.57 -18.38 -17.94
C LYS A 136 10.10 -18.76 -17.83
N VAL A 137 9.68 -19.25 -16.65
CA VAL A 137 8.28 -19.47 -16.31
C VAL A 137 7.99 -18.57 -15.11
N VAL A 138 7.31 -17.47 -15.37
CA VAL A 138 7.11 -16.36 -14.43
C VAL A 138 5.65 -16.33 -14.02
N GLY A 139 5.38 -16.15 -12.73
CA GLY A 139 4.01 -16.03 -12.21
C GLY A 139 3.88 -14.89 -11.21
N TYR A 140 2.82 -14.10 -11.35
CA TYR A 140 2.46 -13.07 -10.37
C TYR A 140 1.79 -13.71 -9.14
N PHE A 141 2.22 -13.31 -7.95
CA PHE A 141 1.57 -13.61 -6.68
C PHE A 141 1.03 -12.30 -6.08
N THR A 142 -0.29 -12.21 -5.96
CA THR A 142 -0.97 -10.99 -5.51
C THR A 142 -1.08 -10.95 -3.99
N ASN A 143 -0.67 -9.85 -3.36
CA ASN A 143 -0.65 -9.69 -1.90
C ASN A 143 -2.05 -9.83 -1.29
N TRP A 144 -3.07 -9.29 -1.96
CA TRP A 144 -4.47 -9.34 -1.54
C TRP A 144 -5.09 -10.75 -1.66
N GLY A 145 -4.39 -11.71 -2.27
CA GLY A 145 -4.86 -13.09 -2.43
C GLY A 145 -5.11 -13.81 -1.09
N VAL A 146 -4.41 -13.39 -0.03
CA VAL A 146 -4.48 -14.02 1.29
C VAL A 146 -5.78 -13.77 2.05
N TYR A 147 -6.56 -12.77 1.64
CA TYR A 147 -7.81 -12.39 2.28
C TYR A 147 -8.97 -13.27 1.80
N GLY A 148 -10.05 -12.69 1.26
CA GLY A 148 -11.24 -13.45 0.89
C GLY A 148 -11.01 -14.59 -0.10
N ARG A 149 -9.91 -14.57 -0.88
CA ARG A 149 -9.56 -15.63 -1.83
C ARG A 149 -8.85 -16.81 -1.16
N GLN A 150 -8.31 -16.60 0.05
CA GLN A 150 -7.56 -17.62 0.81
C GLN A 150 -6.49 -18.31 -0.04
N TYR A 151 -5.80 -17.55 -0.90
CA TYR A 151 -4.71 -18.02 -1.74
C TYR A 151 -3.38 -17.56 -1.14
N PHE A 152 -2.65 -18.51 -0.58
CA PHE A 152 -1.41 -18.31 0.17
C PHE A 152 -0.21 -18.79 -0.63
N VAL A 153 1.00 -18.37 -0.25
CA VAL A 153 2.25 -18.87 -0.86
C VAL A 153 2.34 -20.41 -0.77
N LYS A 154 1.78 -21.02 0.28
CA LYS A 154 1.64 -22.48 0.42
C LYS A 154 0.95 -23.14 -0.78
N ASN A 155 -0.02 -22.47 -1.41
CA ASN A 155 -0.72 -23.01 -2.58
C ASN A 155 0.21 -23.22 -3.78
N LEU A 156 1.29 -22.44 -3.90
CA LEU A 156 2.31 -22.66 -4.93
C LEU A 156 3.04 -24.00 -4.71
N VAL A 157 3.29 -24.35 -3.45
CA VAL A 157 3.94 -25.61 -3.06
C VAL A 157 2.98 -26.78 -3.24
N THR A 158 1.79 -26.71 -2.63
CA THR A 158 0.84 -27.84 -2.62
C THR A 158 0.23 -28.15 -3.99
N SER A 159 0.14 -27.17 -4.89
CA SER A 159 -0.27 -27.39 -6.28
C SER A 159 0.84 -27.97 -7.17
N GLY A 160 2.09 -27.99 -6.69
CA GLY A 160 3.26 -28.33 -7.50
C GLY A 160 3.71 -27.22 -8.48
N SER A 161 3.10 -26.03 -8.40
CA SER A 161 3.47 -24.89 -9.26
C SER A 161 4.89 -24.39 -8.98
N ALA A 162 5.30 -24.36 -7.70
CA ALA A 162 6.65 -23.94 -7.31
C ALA A 162 7.76 -24.79 -7.96
N ALA A 163 7.51 -26.08 -8.22
CA ALA A 163 8.50 -26.92 -8.91
C ALA A 163 8.68 -26.57 -10.40
N LYS A 164 7.77 -25.80 -10.98
CA LYS A 164 7.74 -25.45 -12.42
C LYS A 164 8.11 -23.99 -12.69
N LEU A 165 7.97 -23.12 -11.70
CA LEU A 165 8.30 -21.70 -11.80
C LEU A 165 9.81 -21.49 -11.76
N THR A 166 10.27 -20.49 -12.50
CA THR A 166 11.63 -19.95 -12.34
C THR A 166 11.60 -18.63 -11.58
N HIS A 167 10.54 -17.83 -11.74
CA HIS A 167 10.40 -16.55 -11.06
C HIS A 167 8.98 -16.39 -10.49
N ILE A 168 8.90 -15.72 -9.34
CA ILE A 168 7.67 -15.21 -8.76
C ILE A 168 7.78 -13.68 -8.75
N ILE A 169 6.73 -13.01 -9.21
CA ILE A 169 6.62 -11.55 -9.10
C ILE A 169 5.57 -11.24 -8.04
N TYR A 170 5.99 -10.63 -6.93
CA TYR A 170 5.09 -10.25 -5.83
C TYR A 170 4.42 -8.91 -6.16
N ALA A 171 3.09 -8.91 -6.26
CA ALA A 171 2.27 -7.78 -6.67
C ALA A 171 1.39 -7.28 -5.51
N PHE A 172 1.33 -5.99 -5.19
CA PHE A 172 2.14 -4.89 -5.72
C PHE A 172 2.61 -4.02 -4.56
N GLY A 173 3.79 -3.43 -4.70
CA GLY A 173 4.14 -2.16 -4.05
C GLY A 173 3.48 -1.00 -4.79
N ASN A 174 3.31 0.13 -4.11
CA ASN A 174 2.69 1.32 -4.68
C ASN A 174 3.79 2.36 -5.03
N VAL A 175 3.49 3.25 -5.96
CA VAL A 175 4.28 4.45 -6.25
C VAL A 175 3.53 5.67 -5.77
N THR A 176 4.02 6.32 -4.72
CA THR A 176 3.38 7.50 -4.12
C THR A 176 4.41 8.62 -3.97
N ASN A 177 4.06 9.84 -4.40
CA ASN A 177 4.97 11.00 -4.37
C ASN A 177 6.32 10.73 -5.06
N GLY A 178 6.28 10.03 -6.20
CA GLY A 178 7.44 9.62 -6.97
C GLY A 178 8.35 8.61 -6.29
N ARG A 179 7.86 7.87 -5.28
CA ARG A 179 8.64 6.90 -4.51
C ARG A 179 7.93 5.55 -4.40
N CYS A 180 8.72 4.48 -4.39
CA CYS A 180 8.24 3.15 -4.02
C CYS A 180 7.85 3.10 -2.54
N VAL A 181 6.68 2.52 -2.25
CA VAL A 181 6.17 2.28 -0.89
C VAL A 181 5.46 0.92 -0.83
N LEU A 182 5.34 0.35 0.37
CA LEU A 182 4.47 -0.82 0.59
C LEU A 182 3.01 -0.42 0.41
N SER A 183 2.19 -1.33 -0.11
CA SER A 183 0.75 -1.08 -0.31
C SER A 183 -0.11 -1.64 0.81
N ASP A 184 0.29 -2.78 1.39
CA ASP A 184 -0.44 -3.47 2.46
C ASP A 184 0.55 -4.15 3.41
N THR A 185 0.99 -3.39 4.43
CA THR A 185 2.00 -3.85 5.39
C THR A 185 1.55 -5.07 6.18
N TYR A 186 0.24 -5.26 6.36
CA TYR A 186 -0.29 -6.43 7.05
C TYR A 186 -0.09 -7.69 6.22
N ALA A 187 -0.57 -7.71 4.97
CA ALA A 187 -0.33 -8.84 4.07
C ALA A 187 1.16 -9.05 3.79
N ASP A 188 1.92 -7.97 3.62
CA ASP A 188 3.32 -8.00 3.21
C ASP A 188 4.20 -8.66 4.28
N TYR A 189 4.18 -8.19 5.54
CA TYR A 189 5.15 -8.66 6.54
C TYR A 189 4.60 -8.94 7.95
N ASP A 190 3.34 -8.65 8.26
CA ASP A 190 2.84 -8.75 9.64
C ASP A 190 1.84 -9.90 9.88
N MET A 191 1.02 -10.24 8.89
CA MET A 191 -0.02 -11.26 8.99
C MET A 191 0.58 -12.60 9.44
N ALA A 192 0.13 -13.09 10.60
CA ALA A 192 0.58 -14.35 11.16
C ALA A 192 -0.06 -15.54 10.44
N TYR A 193 0.77 -16.47 9.99
CA TYR A 193 0.31 -17.73 9.43
C TYR A 193 0.20 -18.81 10.50
N THR A 194 -0.79 -19.67 10.34
CA THR A 194 -0.97 -20.91 11.11
C THR A 194 -0.26 -22.08 10.42
N THR A 195 -0.17 -23.23 11.09
CA THR A 195 0.27 -24.50 10.48
C THR A 195 -0.51 -24.85 9.21
N ALA A 196 -1.80 -24.49 9.13
CA ALA A 196 -2.65 -24.85 8.01
C ALA A 196 -2.27 -24.10 6.72
N ASN A 197 -1.93 -22.81 6.82
CA ASN A 197 -1.66 -21.95 5.66
C ASN A 197 -0.18 -21.60 5.47
N SER A 198 0.72 -21.94 6.39
CA SER A 198 2.16 -21.70 6.21
C SER A 198 2.83 -22.72 5.29
N VAL A 199 3.86 -22.24 4.58
CA VAL A 199 4.66 -23.02 3.63
C VAL A 199 5.38 -24.19 4.32
N ASP A 200 5.93 -23.95 5.50
CA ASP A 200 6.72 -24.94 6.26
C ASP A 200 5.88 -25.78 7.23
N GLY A 201 4.55 -25.59 7.24
CA GLY A 201 3.65 -26.30 8.17
C GLY A 201 3.87 -25.91 9.64
N LYS A 202 4.48 -24.75 9.90
CA LYS A 202 4.65 -24.21 11.26
C LYS A 202 3.90 -22.89 11.39
N ALA A 203 3.17 -22.71 12.48
CA ALA A 203 2.60 -21.41 12.80
C ALA A 203 3.73 -20.40 13.06
N ASP A 204 3.52 -19.16 12.63
CA ASP A 204 4.44 -18.07 12.93
C ASP A 204 4.38 -17.73 14.43
N THR A 205 5.49 -17.23 14.97
CA THR A 205 5.58 -16.80 16.37
C THR A 205 5.54 -15.28 16.50
N TRP A 206 5.40 -14.82 17.75
CA TRP A 206 5.43 -13.40 18.12
C TRP A 206 6.81 -12.95 18.59
N ASP A 207 7.84 -13.76 18.36
CA ASP A 207 9.20 -13.46 18.79
C ASP A 207 9.73 -12.23 18.04
N ALA A 208 10.51 -11.41 18.75
CA ALA A 208 11.10 -10.20 18.17
C ALA A 208 12.02 -10.56 16.99
N GLY A 209 11.86 -9.85 15.87
CA GLY A 209 12.67 -10.04 14.66
C GLY A 209 12.17 -11.14 13.71
N VAL A 210 11.09 -11.86 14.05
CA VAL A 210 10.48 -12.81 13.12
C VAL A 210 9.73 -12.06 12.01
N LEU A 211 10.10 -12.34 10.76
CA LEU A 211 9.35 -11.87 9.60
C LEU A 211 8.14 -12.76 9.37
N ARG A 212 6.95 -12.15 9.33
CA ARG A 212 5.68 -12.80 9.02
C ARG A 212 5.19 -12.35 7.64
N GLY A 213 3.88 -12.44 7.39
CA GLY A 213 3.25 -12.04 6.14
C GLY A 213 3.75 -12.85 4.94
N ASN A 214 3.39 -12.38 3.76
CA ASN A 214 3.81 -13.00 2.51
C ASN A 214 5.33 -13.01 2.36
N PHE A 215 6.06 -12.00 2.84
CA PHE A 215 7.52 -11.97 2.75
C PHE A 215 8.15 -13.11 3.56
N GLY A 216 7.65 -13.36 4.77
CA GLY A 216 8.06 -14.51 5.58
C GLY A 216 7.76 -15.84 4.89
N GLN A 217 6.59 -15.96 4.24
CA GLN A 217 6.25 -17.18 3.49
C GLN A 217 7.06 -17.34 2.20
N LEU A 218 7.40 -16.27 1.49
CA LEU A 218 8.28 -16.30 0.32
C LEU A 218 9.70 -16.70 0.71
N ARG A 219 10.22 -16.22 1.85
CA ARG A 219 11.49 -16.70 2.42
C ARG A 219 11.47 -18.21 2.66
N LYS A 220 10.41 -18.71 3.30
CA LYS A 220 10.20 -20.15 3.53
C LYS A 220 10.11 -20.93 2.21
N LEU A 221 9.44 -20.39 1.19
CA LEU A 221 9.36 -21.00 -0.14
C LEU A 221 10.74 -21.07 -0.82
N LYS A 222 11.55 -20.00 -0.78
CA LYS A 222 12.91 -20.01 -1.33
C LYS A 222 13.81 -21.04 -0.66
N ALA A 223 13.64 -21.26 0.65
CA ALA A 223 14.37 -22.31 1.36
C ALA A 223 14.04 -23.72 0.82
N LEU A 224 12.80 -23.97 0.40
CA LEU A 224 12.38 -25.24 -0.23
C LEU A 224 12.74 -25.31 -1.72
N TYR A 225 12.78 -24.18 -2.41
CA TYR A 225 13.02 -24.06 -3.86
C TYR A 225 14.11 -23.03 -4.14
N PRO A 226 15.39 -23.35 -3.86
CA PRO A 226 16.51 -22.37 -3.89
C PRO A 226 16.83 -21.83 -5.29
N LYS A 227 16.23 -22.39 -6.35
CA LYS A 227 16.37 -21.91 -7.73
C LYS A 227 15.33 -20.86 -8.12
N ILE A 228 14.25 -20.71 -7.36
CA ILE A 228 13.24 -19.68 -7.61
C ILE A 228 13.83 -18.31 -7.26
N LYS A 229 13.60 -17.35 -8.16
CA LYS A 229 13.86 -15.94 -7.95
C LYS A 229 12.56 -15.20 -7.63
N VAL A 230 12.60 -14.24 -6.72
CA VAL A 230 11.42 -13.46 -6.33
C VAL A 230 11.67 -11.98 -6.61
N LEU A 231 10.82 -11.33 -7.39
CA LEU A 231 10.91 -9.89 -7.67
C LEU A 231 9.74 -9.17 -6.99
N PHE A 232 9.98 -7.95 -6.52
CA PHE A 232 8.91 -7.09 -6.01
C PHE A 232 8.43 -6.17 -7.13
N SER A 233 7.16 -6.30 -7.54
CA SER A 233 6.56 -5.42 -8.54
C SER A 233 5.97 -4.16 -7.93
N PHE A 234 6.24 -3.01 -8.53
CA PHE A 234 5.66 -1.72 -8.16
C PHE A 234 4.79 -1.18 -9.28
N GLY A 235 3.57 -0.76 -8.93
CA GLY A 235 2.59 -0.21 -9.87
C GLY A 235 1.40 -1.14 -10.09
N GLY A 236 1.24 -1.60 -11.33
CA GLY A 236 0.04 -2.20 -11.87
C GLY A 236 -1.05 -1.15 -12.15
N TRP A 237 -2.16 -1.61 -12.70
CA TRP A 237 -3.29 -0.77 -13.11
C TRP A 237 -3.71 0.31 -12.09
N THR A 238 -3.81 -0.06 -10.81
CA THR A 238 -4.31 0.82 -9.75
C THR A 238 -3.26 1.82 -9.25
N TYR A 239 -1.99 1.41 -9.15
CA TYR A 239 -0.94 2.20 -8.50
C TYR A 239 0.04 2.87 -9.47
N SER A 240 -0.34 2.99 -10.75
CA SER A 240 0.49 3.62 -11.77
C SER A 240 0.48 5.16 -11.76
N GLY A 241 -0.46 5.79 -11.04
CA GLY A 241 -0.60 7.26 -11.04
C GLY A 241 0.60 8.03 -10.47
N GLY A 242 1.46 7.38 -9.67
CA GLY A 242 2.66 8.00 -9.11
C GLY A 242 3.87 8.05 -10.04
N PHE A 243 3.84 7.34 -11.18
CA PHE A 243 5.02 7.22 -12.05
C PHE A 243 5.37 8.53 -12.76
N THR A 244 4.41 9.42 -13.07
CA THR A 244 4.71 10.74 -13.63
C THR A 244 5.66 11.54 -12.72
N GLN A 245 5.42 11.49 -11.40
CA GLN A 245 6.29 12.14 -10.41
C GLN A 245 7.62 11.40 -10.24
N ALA A 246 7.61 10.07 -10.34
CA ALA A 246 8.82 9.26 -10.30
C ALA A 246 9.75 9.57 -11.50
N ALA A 247 9.16 9.73 -12.69
CA ALA A 247 9.88 10.08 -13.91
C ALA A 247 10.51 11.48 -13.85
N ALA A 248 9.93 12.40 -13.07
CA ALA A 248 10.51 13.72 -12.83
C ALA A 248 11.77 13.67 -11.95
N ASN A 249 11.96 12.63 -11.13
CA ASN A 249 13.18 12.40 -10.37
C ASN A 249 13.54 10.89 -10.28
N PRO A 250 14.07 10.33 -11.38
CA PRO A 250 14.36 8.89 -11.49
C PRO A 250 15.32 8.36 -10.43
N THR A 251 16.31 9.16 -10.04
CA THR A 251 17.29 8.78 -9.00
C THR A 251 16.62 8.60 -7.65
N ALA A 252 15.80 9.57 -7.22
CA ALA A 252 15.09 9.48 -5.95
C ALA A 252 14.07 8.33 -5.93
N PHE A 253 13.43 8.07 -7.07
CA PHE A 253 12.59 6.90 -7.24
C PHE A 253 13.39 5.62 -7.03
N ALA A 254 14.48 5.43 -7.79
CA ALA A 254 15.32 4.24 -7.71
C ALA A 254 15.88 4.00 -6.29
N ASP A 255 16.32 5.05 -5.60
CA ASP A 255 16.78 4.97 -4.21
C ASP A 255 15.66 4.49 -3.27
N SER A 256 14.45 5.05 -3.41
CA SER A 256 13.31 4.63 -2.58
C SER A 256 12.92 3.17 -2.83
N CYS A 257 12.96 2.72 -4.09
CA CYS A 257 12.65 1.34 -4.44
C CYS A 257 13.69 0.38 -3.89
N TYR A 258 14.97 0.71 -4.01
CA TYR A 258 16.04 -0.10 -3.41
C TYR A 258 15.84 -0.21 -1.90
N ASN A 259 15.53 0.88 -1.20
CA ASN A 259 15.33 0.85 0.25
C ASN A 259 14.14 -0.02 0.68
N VAL A 260 13.09 -0.13 -0.12
CA VAL A 260 11.96 -1.04 0.16
C VAL A 260 12.34 -2.49 -0.12
N VAL A 261 13.00 -2.76 -1.24
CA VAL A 261 13.40 -4.12 -1.64
C VAL A 261 14.44 -4.70 -0.68
N GLU A 262 15.40 -3.88 -0.26
CA GLU A 262 16.55 -4.24 0.59
C GLU A 262 16.36 -3.83 2.06
N ASP A 263 15.11 -3.67 2.52
CA ASP A 263 14.85 -3.41 3.94
C ASP A 263 15.48 -4.54 4.79
N PRO A 264 16.24 -4.22 5.86
CA PRO A 264 16.95 -5.23 6.65
C PRO A 264 16.07 -6.35 7.21
N ARG A 265 14.76 -6.13 7.35
CA ARG A 265 13.82 -7.15 7.82
C ARG A 265 13.62 -8.29 6.80
N TRP A 266 13.85 -8.04 5.50
CA TRP A 266 13.60 -8.97 4.40
C TRP A 266 14.59 -8.89 3.23
N ALA A 267 15.80 -8.37 3.44
CA ALA A 267 16.83 -8.24 2.41
C ALA A 267 17.25 -9.56 1.72
N ASP A 268 16.90 -10.72 2.28
CA ASP A 268 17.14 -12.04 1.68
C ASP A 268 15.98 -12.55 0.79
N VAL A 269 14.84 -11.84 0.77
CA VAL A 269 13.62 -12.29 0.10
C VAL A 269 13.66 -12.01 -1.39
N PHE A 270 14.01 -10.79 -1.80
CA PHE A 270 13.89 -10.34 -3.18
C PHE A 270 15.23 -10.44 -3.93
N ASP A 271 15.17 -10.94 -5.16
CA ASP A 271 16.30 -11.03 -6.10
C ASP A 271 16.26 -9.90 -7.15
N GLY A 272 15.28 -9.00 -7.05
CA GLY A 272 15.08 -7.94 -8.02
C GLY A 272 13.78 -7.16 -7.87
N ILE A 273 13.57 -6.28 -8.83
CA ILE A 273 12.43 -5.38 -8.94
C ILE A 273 11.74 -5.54 -10.29
N ASP A 274 10.42 -5.46 -10.28
CA ASP A 274 9.60 -5.40 -11.47
C ASP A 274 8.88 -4.03 -11.51
N ILE A 275 8.85 -3.38 -12.67
CA ILE A 275 8.14 -2.13 -12.85
C ILE A 275 6.93 -2.36 -13.74
N ASP A 276 5.74 -2.12 -13.20
CA ASP A 276 4.49 -2.29 -13.92
C ASP A 276 3.80 -0.93 -14.05
N TRP A 277 4.34 -0.08 -14.94
CA TRP A 277 3.77 1.24 -15.22
C TRP A 277 2.75 1.12 -16.35
N GLU A 278 1.49 1.35 -16.01
CA GLU A 278 0.34 1.32 -16.92
C GLU A 278 -0.28 2.73 -17.10
N TYR A 279 0.19 3.56 -18.05
CA TYR A 279 1.26 3.30 -19.04
C TYR A 279 2.14 4.55 -19.24
N PRO A 280 3.45 4.40 -19.52
CA PRO A 280 4.32 5.53 -19.83
C PRO A 280 3.85 6.24 -21.09
N ASN A 281 3.69 7.57 -21.00
CA ASN A 281 3.33 8.46 -22.10
C ASN A 281 2.03 8.04 -22.85
N ALA A 282 1.11 7.37 -22.15
CA ALA A 282 -0.17 6.91 -22.68
C ALA A 282 -1.23 6.80 -21.56
N CYS A 283 -2.44 6.37 -21.91
CA CYS A 283 -3.54 6.23 -20.95
C CYS A 283 -3.78 4.78 -20.48
N GLY A 284 -3.84 4.60 -19.17
CA GLY A 284 -4.40 3.44 -18.46
C GLY A 284 -5.61 3.88 -17.64
N LEU A 285 -5.58 3.63 -16.32
CA LEU A 285 -6.56 4.22 -15.38
C LEU A 285 -6.44 5.75 -15.34
N SER A 286 -5.22 6.26 -15.48
CA SER A 286 -4.89 7.67 -15.66
C SER A 286 -4.07 7.84 -16.95
N CYS A 287 -4.12 9.04 -17.53
CA CYS A 287 -3.25 9.41 -18.64
C CYS A 287 -1.93 9.98 -18.15
N ASP A 288 -0.83 9.51 -18.74
CA ASP A 288 0.49 10.08 -18.57
C ASP A 288 0.92 10.80 -19.86
N SER A 289 1.69 11.87 -19.69
CA SER A 289 2.31 12.63 -20.79
C SER A 289 3.75 13.00 -20.47
N SER A 290 4.47 12.11 -19.78
CA SER A 290 5.86 12.35 -19.33
C SER A 290 6.88 12.38 -20.50
N GLY A 291 6.44 12.03 -21.72
CA GLY A 291 7.27 11.95 -22.91
C GLY A 291 7.96 10.58 -23.05
N THR A 292 8.31 10.23 -24.29
CA THR A 292 8.87 8.91 -24.66
C THR A 292 10.18 8.58 -23.91
N ALA A 293 10.99 9.57 -23.55
CA ALA A 293 12.25 9.35 -22.83
C ALA A 293 12.08 9.04 -21.33
N ALA A 294 10.91 9.31 -20.75
CA ALA A 294 10.68 9.21 -19.31
C ALA A 294 10.90 7.79 -18.78
N TYR A 295 10.33 6.80 -19.46
CA TYR A 295 10.43 5.40 -19.07
C TYR A 295 11.88 4.88 -19.15
N GLY A 296 12.60 5.17 -20.24
CA GLY A 296 14.02 4.84 -20.37
C GLY A 296 14.89 5.47 -19.28
N ASN A 297 14.63 6.73 -18.92
CA ASN A 297 15.33 7.40 -17.82
C ASN A 297 15.06 6.73 -16.47
N LEU A 298 13.82 6.29 -16.22
CA LEU A 298 13.43 5.57 -15.01
C LEU A 298 14.17 4.22 -14.90
N MET A 299 14.15 3.41 -15.97
CA MET A 299 14.83 2.11 -16.00
C MET A 299 16.35 2.25 -15.87
N ARG A 300 16.94 3.27 -16.50
CA ARG A 300 18.37 3.58 -16.35
C ARG A 300 18.75 3.88 -14.91
N ALA A 301 17.95 4.68 -14.21
CA ALA A 301 18.20 5.02 -12.81
C ALA A 301 18.10 3.79 -11.90
N LEU A 302 17.10 2.92 -12.13
CA LEU A 302 17.00 1.64 -11.43
C LEU A 302 18.23 0.78 -11.68
N ARG A 303 18.67 0.61 -12.93
CA ARG A 303 19.89 -0.16 -13.24
C ARG A 303 21.14 0.42 -12.59
N ALA A 304 21.28 1.74 -12.57
CA ALA A 304 22.38 2.40 -11.89
C ALA A 304 22.36 2.13 -10.38
N ARG A 305 21.17 2.07 -9.77
CA ARG A 305 21.01 1.89 -8.31
C ARG A 305 21.12 0.45 -7.84
N PHE A 306 20.51 -0.48 -8.55
CA PHE A 306 20.47 -1.91 -8.23
C PHE A 306 21.70 -2.64 -8.75
N GLY A 307 22.37 -2.13 -9.80
CA GLY A 307 23.53 -2.79 -10.38
C GLY A 307 23.18 -4.06 -11.15
N GLN A 308 24.19 -4.90 -11.41
CA GLN A 308 24.05 -6.11 -12.26
C GLN A 308 23.64 -7.37 -11.50
N ASN A 309 23.69 -7.34 -10.16
CA ASN A 309 23.40 -8.51 -9.33
C ASN A 309 21.90 -8.70 -9.09
N TYR A 310 21.09 -7.68 -9.37
CA TYR A 310 19.65 -7.71 -9.23
C TYR A 310 18.98 -7.79 -10.59
N LEU A 311 17.88 -8.51 -10.61
CA LEU A 311 16.97 -8.54 -11.74
C LEU A 311 16.16 -7.24 -11.77
N ILE A 312 16.06 -6.63 -12.95
CA ILE A 312 15.19 -5.49 -13.21
C ILE A 312 14.33 -5.87 -14.40
N THR A 313 13.04 -6.01 -14.17
CA THR A 313 12.06 -6.41 -15.19
C THR A 313 10.97 -5.38 -15.31
N SER A 314 10.14 -5.51 -16.34
CA SER A 314 8.95 -4.68 -16.44
C SER A 314 7.86 -5.38 -17.22
N ALA A 315 6.64 -5.38 -16.67
CA ALA A 315 5.46 -5.65 -17.46
C ALA A 315 5.18 -4.47 -18.39
N ILE A 316 4.95 -4.77 -19.68
CA ILE A 316 4.71 -3.77 -20.72
C ILE A 316 3.39 -4.04 -21.44
N THR A 317 2.90 -3.01 -22.12
CA THR A 317 1.68 -3.12 -22.94
C THR A 317 1.88 -4.06 -24.15
N ALA A 318 0.78 -4.67 -24.59
CA ALA A 318 0.71 -5.45 -25.83
C ALA A 318 0.07 -4.69 -27.01
N ASP A 319 -0.23 -3.40 -26.84
CA ASP A 319 -0.80 -2.56 -27.90
C ASP A 319 0.27 -2.17 -28.93
N GLY A 320 0.42 -3.01 -29.95
CA GLY A 320 1.28 -2.82 -31.11
C GLY A 320 0.58 -2.25 -32.34
N THR A 321 -0.55 -1.56 -32.17
CA THR A 321 -1.17 -0.80 -33.26
C THR A 321 -0.29 0.41 -33.62
N GLY A 322 -0.38 0.92 -34.85
CA GLY A 322 0.41 2.08 -35.27
C GLY A 322 0.02 3.34 -34.47
N GLY A 323 0.99 3.95 -33.79
CA GLY A 323 0.76 5.03 -32.83
C GLY A 323 0.21 4.56 -31.47
N GLY A 324 0.15 3.24 -31.25
CA GLY A 324 -0.30 2.61 -30.02
C GLY A 324 0.70 2.76 -28.87
N LYS A 325 0.37 2.16 -27.72
CA LYS A 325 1.15 2.34 -26.48
C LYS A 325 2.60 1.87 -26.59
N ILE A 326 2.89 0.84 -27.39
CA ILE A 326 4.28 0.40 -27.62
C ILE A 326 5.11 1.51 -28.29
N ASP A 327 4.55 2.19 -29.31
CA ASP A 327 5.25 3.22 -30.09
C ASP A 327 5.58 4.47 -29.25
N VAL A 328 4.74 4.78 -28.25
CA VAL A 328 4.88 6.00 -27.45
C VAL A 328 5.51 5.77 -26.07
N GLY A 329 5.64 4.52 -25.62
CA GLY A 329 6.11 4.19 -24.27
C GLY A 329 7.63 4.23 -24.06
N GLY A 330 8.42 4.27 -25.13
CA GLY A 330 9.90 4.33 -25.05
C GLY A 330 10.58 3.04 -24.59
N TYR A 331 9.93 1.89 -24.81
CA TYR A 331 10.42 0.56 -24.40
C TYR A 331 11.71 0.13 -25.12
N ASP A 332 11.92 0.56 -26.37
CA ASP A 332 13.13 0.30 -27.14
C ASP A 332 14.39 0.85 -26.45
N THR A 333 14.33 2.09 -25.97
CA THR A 333 15.46 2.75 -25.30
C THR A 333 15.73 2.16 -23.92
N ALA A 334 14.68 1.66 -23.26
CA ALA A 334 14.72 1.08 -21.93
C ALA A 334 15.23 -0.37 -21.91
N ALA A 335 15.10 -1.11 -23.02
CA ALA A 335 15.42 -2.54 -23.13
C ALA A 335 16.85 -2.89 -22.67
N GLN A 336 17.82 -1.98 -22.84
CA GLN A 336 19.21 -2.17 -22.42
C GLN A 336 19.42 -2.15 -20.90
N TYR A 337 18.43 -1.67 -20.13
CA TYR A 337 18.52 -1.52 -18.67
C TYR A 337 17.73 -2.59 -17.92
N VAL A 338 16.84 -3.30 -18.60
CA VAL A 338 16.04 -4.41 -18.04
C VAL A 338 16.65 -5.75 -18.44
N ASP A 339 16.44 -6.77 -17.62
CA ASP A 339 16.83 -8.14 -17.93
C ASP A 339 15.85 -8.80 -18.90
N TRP A 340 14.56 -8.48 -18.80
CA TRP A 340 13.50 -8.83 -19.76
C TRP A 340 12.23 -7.99 -19.53
N TYR A 341 11.40 -7.95 -20.56
CA TYR A 341 9.97 -7.61 -20.48
C TYR A 341 9.14 -8.88 -20.32
#